data_AF-A0A932EJN1-F1
#
_entry.id   AF-A0A932EJN1-F1
#
_cell.length_a   1.000
_cell.length_b   1.000
_cell.length_c   1.000
_cell.angle_alpha   90.00
_cell.angle_beta   90.00
_cell.angle_gamma   90.00
#
_symmetry.space_group_name_H-M   'P 1'
#
loop_
_entity.id
_entity.type
_entity.pdbx_description
1 polymer ?
#
loop_
_entity_poly.entity_id
_entity_poly.type
_entity_poly.pdbx_seq_one_letter_code
_entity_poly.pdbx_strand_id
1 'polypeptide(L)'
;MTECFRIYDSNGKPQSTLKPRNQVHADGDWHRAVETWILNSKNELLIQKRASGKDSFPDKWDASCAGHIDGDEESINTAIRELKEELGLEINASELQYLFETRETNVTNNGRFIDNEIKDIYLLEQDIDINDLNLQAEEVSTVRFIHFQDLEKMIQENSGDFVPHKNTYAGLFAFIRQHA
;
A
#
# COMPACT_ATOMS: atom_id res chain seq x y z
N MET A 1 14.05 -15.51 -1.67
CA MET A 1 13.04 -16.59 -1.79
C MET A 1 11.96 -16.10 -2.75
N THR A 2 11.17 -16.98 -3.35
CA THR A 2 10.03 -16.56 -4.19
C THR A 2 8.82 -16.38 -3.28
N GLU A 3 8.26 -15.17 -3.21
CA GLU A 3 7.04 -14.88 -2.44
C GLU A 3 5.88 -15.78 -2.85
N CYS A 4 5.10 -16.24 -1.88
CA CYS A 4 3.97 -17.13 -2.11
C CYS A 4 2.72 -16.63 -1.37
N PHE A 5 1.65 -16.36 -2.11
CA PHE A 5 0.46 -15.77 -1.53
C PHE A 5 -0.65 -16.80 -1.33
N ARG A 6 -1.35 -16.64 -0.22
CA ARG A 6 -2.63 -17.30 0.06
C ARG A 6 -3.69 -16.80 -0.91
N ILE A 7 -4.38 -17.74 -1.55
CA ILE A 7 -5.49 -17.41 -2.44
C ILE A 7 -6.78 -17.24 -1.63
N TYR A 8 -7.56 -16.23 -1.98
CA TYR A 8 -8.86 -15.93 -1.41
C TYR A 8 -9.96 -16.14 -2.46
N ASP A 9 -11.17 -16.46 -2.01
CA ASP A 9 -12.34 -16.40 -2.88
C ASP A 9 -12.83 -14.93 -3.03
N SER A 10 -13.80 -14.72 -3.91
CA SER A 10 -14.39 -13.38 -4.14
C SER A 10 -15.11 -12.80 -2.91
N ASN A 11 -15.36 -13.61 -1.87
CA ASN A 11 -15.94 -13.16 -0.60
C ASN A 11 -14.86 -12.81 0.43
N GLY A 12 -13.59 -13.02 0.13
CA GLY A 12 -12.46 -12.78 1.03
C GLY A 12 -12.19 -13.93 2.00
N LYS A 13 -12.66 -15.15 1.70
CA LYS A 13 -12.33 -16.34 2.50
C LYS A 13 -11.04 -16.99 1.99
N PRO A 14 -10.10 -17.31 2.89
CA PRO A 14 -8.85 -17.96 2.49
C PRO A 14 -9.11 -19.39 2.00
N GLN A 15 -8.36 -19.79 0.97
CA GLN A 15 -8.30 -21.16 0.46
C GLN A 15 -7.02 -21.85 0.96
N SER A 16 -6.96 -23.17 0.95
CA SER A 16 -5.76 -23.91 1.37
C SER A 16 -4.56 -23.77 0.42
N THR A 17 -4.75 -23.16 -0.75
CA THR A 17 -3.73 -23.01 -1.79
C THR A 17 -2.81 -21.81 -1.51
N LEU A 18 -1.50 -22.04 -1.65
CA LEU A 18 -0.49 -20.99 -1.83
C LEU A 18 -0.03 -21.02 -3.29
N LYS A 19 0.12 -19.85 -3.91
CA LYS A 19 0.68 -19.73 -5.26
C LYS A 19 1.84 -18.74 -5.29
N PRO A 20 2.88 -18.98 -6.10
CA PRO A 20 3.92 -17.99 -6.34
C PRO A 20 3.33 -16.68 -6.87
N ARG A 21 3.86 -15.54 -6.42
CA ARG A 21 3.41 -14.19 -6.80
C ARG A 21 3.14 -14.02 -8.30
N ASN A 22 4.02 -14.52 -9.16
CA ASN A 22 3.87 -14.38 -10.61
C ASN A 22 2.66 -15.15 -11.17
N GLN A 23 2.27 -16.27 -10.56
CA GLN A 23 1.09 -17.03 -10.96
C GLN A 23 -0.19 -16.36 -10.45
N VAL A 24 -0.18 -15.85 -9.21
CA VAL A 24 -1.32 -15.11 -8.62
C VAL A 24 -1.76 -13.97 -9.55
N HIS A 25 -0.81 -13.13 -9.96
CA HIS A 25 -1.10 -11.98 -10.83
C HIS A 25 -1.41 -12.37 -12.29
N ALA A 26 -0.88 -13.50 -12.77
CA ALA A 26 -1.19 -13.98 -14.11
C ALA A 26 -2.62 -14.58 -14.19
N ASP A 27 -3.04 -15.29 -13.14
CA ASP A 27 -4.35 -15.92 -13.05
C ASP A 27 -5.43 -14.94 -12.58
N GLY A 28 -5.04 -13.79 -11.99
CA GLY A 28 -5.95 -12.84 -11.37
C GLY A 28 -6.59 -13.40 -10.10
N ASP A 29 -5.84 -14.18 -9.34
CA ASP A 29 -6.33 -14.71 -8.08
C ASP A 29 -6.40 -13.60 -7.02
N TRP A 30 -7.46 -13.62 -6.22
CA TRP A 30 -7.56 -12.72 -5.07
C TRP A 30 -6.51 -13.10 -4.02
N HIS A 31 -5.78 -12.10 -3.56
CA HIS A 31 -4.76 -12.24 -2.52
C HIS A 31 -4.81 -11.03 -1.56
N ARG A 32 -4.05 -11.07 -0.47
CA ARG A 32 -4.04 -10.00 0.52
C ARG A 32 -2.76 -9.16 0.46
N ALA A 33 -2.95 -7.88 0.70
CA ALA A 33 -1.89 -6.90 0.85
C ALA A 33 -2.25 -5.92 1.98
N VAL A 34 -1.31 -5.05 2.30
CA VAL A 34 -1.47 -3.98 3.27
C VAL A 34 -1.03 -2.66 2.65
N GLU A 35 -1.68 -1.58 3.06
CA GLU A 35 -1.18 -0.23 2.82
C GLU A 35 -1.10 0.49 4.16
N THR A 36 0.05 1.12 4.41
CA THR A 36 0.21 2.02 5.54
C THR A 36 0.31 3.45 5.05
N TRP A 37 -0.45 4.33 5.71
CA TRP A 37 -0.44 5.76 5.51
C TRP A 37 0.15 6.45 6.74
N ILE A 38 1.13 7.31 6.53
CA ILE A 38 1.76 8.10 7.59
C ILE A 38 1.19 9.51 7.51
N LEU A 39 0.55 9.94 8.59
CA LEU A 39 -0.04 11.28 8.73
C LEU A 39 0.73 12.05 9.80
N ASN A 40 1.25 13.22 9.43
CA ASN A 40 1.94 14.08 10.39
C ASN A 40 0.96 15.04 11.09
N SER A 41 1.45 15.77 12.10
CA SER A 41 0.65 16.73 12.88
C SER A 41 0.13 17.94 12.09
N LYS A 42 0.55 18.09 10.82
CA LYS A 42 0.12 19.16 9.90
C LYS A 42 -0.93 18.69 8.89
N ASN A 43 -1.50 17.50 9.09
CA ASN A 43 -2.43 16.86 8.16
C ASN A 43 -1.82 16.61 6.77
N GLU A 44 -0.52 16.34 6.72
CA GLU A 44 0.17 15.94 5.51
C GLU A 44 0.42 14.43 5.51
N LEU A 45 0.12 13.79 4.40
CA LEU A 45 0.39 12.39 4.16
C LEU A 45 1.78 12.24 3.55
N LEU A 46 2.58 11.31 4.08
CA LEU A 46 3.79 10.86 3.40
C LEU A 46 3.37 9.99 2.21
N ILE A 47 3.85 10.32 1.02
CA ILE A 47 3.68 9.49 -0.17
C ILE A 47 5.05 9.07 -0.69
N GLN A 48 5.13 7.84 -1.19
CA GLN A 48 6.36 7.34 -1.81
C GLN A 48 6.23 7.32 -3.33
N LYS A 49 7.34 7.57 -4.03
CA LYS A 49 7.44 7.36 -5.46
C LYS A 49 8.07 6.00 -5.69
N ARG A 50 7.30 5.10 -6.33
CA ARG A 50 7.74 3.73 -6.66
C ARG A 50 9.01 3.75 -7.50
N ALA A 51 9.91 2.81 -7.26
CA ALA A 51 11.11 2.62 -8.07
C ALA A 51 10.76 2.34 -9.53
N SER A 52 11.61 2.82 -10.45
CA SER A 52 11.43 2.61 -11.90
C SER A 52 11.50 1.14 -12.31
N GLY A 53 12.10 0.28 -11.48
CA GLY A 53 12.20 -1.16 -11.69
C GLY A 53 10.96 -1.98 -11.29
N LYS A 54 9.95 -1.37 -10.66
CA LYS A 54 8.74 -2.08 -10.24
C LYS A 54 7.97 -2.63 -11.44
N ASP A 55 7.44 -3.84 -11.29
CA ASP A 55 6.71 -4.56 -12.35
C ASP A 55 5.26 -4.08 -12.54
N SER A 56 4.71 -3.42 -11.52
CA SER A 56 3.46 -2.67 -11.56
C SER A 56 3.70 -1.21 -11.16
N PHE A 57 3.11 -0.30 -11.94
CA PHE A 57 3.08 1.13 -11.67
C PHE A 57 4.45 1.80 -11.37
N PRO A 58 5.50 1.55 -12.18
CA PRO A 58 6.79 2.21 -11.97
C PRO A 58 6.66 3.73 -12.05
N ASP A 59 7.49 4.44 -11.27
CA ASP A 59 7.56 5.91 -11.21
C ASP A 59 6.29 6.65 -10.74
N LYS A 60 5.26 5.93 -10.30
CA LYS A 60 4.04 6.53 -9.73
C LYS A 60 4.17 6.82 -8.24
N TRP A 61 3.43 7.83 -7.79
CA TRP A 61 3.23 8.12 -6.38
C TRP A 61 2.20 7.15 -5.78
N ASP A 62 2.46 6.69 -4.57
CA ASP A 62 1.72 5.63 -3.90
C ASP A 62 1.49 5.95 -2.41
N ALA A 63 0.91 5.01 -1.66
CA ALA A 63 0.85 5.04 -0.20
C ALA A 63 2.23 5.27 0.44
N SER A 64 2.28 5.52 1.76
CA SER A 64 3.56 5.68 2.43
C SER A 64 4.40 4.41 2.35
N CYS A 65 3.75 3.26 2.46
CA CYS A 65 4.34 1.94 2.31
C CYS A 65 3.23 0.92 1.97
N ALA A 66 3.52 -0.06 1.12
CA ALA A 66 2.56 -1.10 0.76
C ALA A 66 3.25 -2.42 0.41
N GLY A 67 2.64 -3.55 0.77
CA GLY A 67 3.22 -4.86 0.47
C GLY A 67 2.25 -6.01 0.64
N HIS A 68 2.64 -7.19 0.17
CA HIS A 68 1.77 -8.37 0.17
C HIS A 68 1.95 -9.17 1.46
N ILE A 69 0.87 -9.84 1.87
CA ILE A 69 0.95 -10.81 2.96
C ILE A 69 1.59 -12.10 2.41
N ASP A 70 2.78 -12.45 2.92
CA ASP A 70 3.46 -13.70 2.54
C ASP A 70 2.93 -14.87 3.37
N GLY A 71 2.52 -15.94 2.67
CA GLY A 71 1.96 -17.13 3.30
C GLY A 71 0.73 -16.84 4.16
N ASP A 72 0.89 -17.03 5.47
CA ASP A 72 -0.16 -16.85 6.49
C ASP A 72 0.26 -15.78 7.52
N GLU A 73 1.10 -14.81 7.13
CA GLU A 73 1.47 -13.68 7.98
C GLU A 73 0.22 -12.87 8.39
N GLU A 74 0.19 -12.38 9.63
CA GLU A 74 -0.84 -11.44 10.07
C GLU A 74 -0.60 -10.07 9.41
N SER A 75 -1.64 -9.40 8.92
CA SER A 75 -1.49 -8.15 8.17
C SER A 75 -0.74 -7.05 8.93
N ILE A 76 -0.92 -6.97 10.26
CA ILE A 76 -0.16 -6.03 11.09
C ILE A 76 1.36 -6.28 11.06
N ASN A 77 1.79 -7.55 11.00
CA ASN A 77 3.21 -7.90 10.93
C ASN A 77 3.78 -7.57 9.55
N THR A 78 3.00 -7.82 8.49
CA THR A 78 3.33 -7.38 7.13
C THR A 78 3.54 -5.86 7.10
N ALA A 79 2.61 -5.07 7.65
CA ALA A 79 2.73 -3.60 7.66
C ALA A 79 4.00 -3.12 8.38
N ILE A 80 4.35 -3.72 9.53
CA ILE A 80 5.58 -3.39 10.27
C ILE A 80 6.83 -3.79 9.48
N ARG A 81 6.82 -4.97 8.86
CA ARG A 81 7.94 -5.46 8.05
C ARG A 81 8.18 -4.55 6.85
N GLU A 82 7.14 -4.22 6.10
CA GLU A 82 7.23 -3.38 4.90
C GLU A 82 7.69 -1.96 5.26
N LEU A 83 7.17 -1.36 6.35
CA LEU A 83 7.65 -0.05 6.82
C LEU A 83 9.15 -0.04 7.12
N LYS A 84 9.65 -1.14 7.69
CA LYS A 84 11.07 -1.31 7.98
C LYS A 84 11.89 -1.54 6.71
N GLU A 85 11.39 -2.36 5.79
CA GLU A 85 12.07 -2.70 4.53
C GLU A 85 12.13 -1.49 3.60
N GLU A 86 10.98 -0.85 3.30
CA GLU A 86 10.89 0.23 2.32
C GLU A 86 11.40 1.58 2.84
N LEU A 87 11.13 1.92 4.11
CA LEU A 87 11.41 3.25 4.68
C LEU A 87 12.46 3.24 5.80
N GLY A 88 12.84 2.08 6.32
CA GLY A 88 13.74 1.97 7.48
C GLY A 88 13.08 2.31 8.81
N LEU A 89 11.75 2.34 8.89
CA LEU A 89 11.02 2.69 10.10
C LEU A 89 10.81 1.48 11.00
N GLU A 90 11.33 1.54 12.21
CA GLU A 90 11.08 0.54 13.25
C GLU A 90 9.95 1.01 14.17
N ILE A 91 8.81 0.33 14.11
CA ILE A 91 7.60 0.64 14.88
C ILE A 91 7.03 -0.61 15.55
N ASN A 92 6.21 -0.39 16.58
CA ASN A 92 5.45 -1.43 17.26
C ASN A 92 4.02 -1.51 16.70
N ALA A 93 3.41 -2.70 16.79
CA ALA A 93 2.02 -2.92 16.38
C ALA A 93 1.02 -1.97 17.06
N SER A 94 1.29 -1.51 18.28
CA SER A 94 0.44 -0.57 19.01
C SER A 94 0.44 0.86 18.45
N GLU A 95 1.40 1.19 17.59
CA GLU A 95 1.53 2.49 16.95
C GLU A 95 0.73 2.56 15.64
N LEU A 96 0.34 1.41 15.09
CA LEU A 96 -0.51 1.34 13.90
C LEU A 96 -1.99 1.25 14.28
N GLN A 97 -2.78 2.15 13.73
CA GLN A 97 -4.22 2.10 13.79
C GLN A 97 -4.77 1.40 12.54
N TYR A 98 -5.46 0.28 12.71
CA TYR A 98 -6.26 -0.30 11.63
C TYR A 98 -7.45 0.62 11.31
N LEU A 99 -7.62 0.97 10.03
CA LEU A 99 -8.73 1.80 9.56
C LEU A 99 -9.87 0.96 9.01
N PHE A 100 -9.63 0.24 7.91
CA PHE A 100 -10.65 -0.53 7.19
C PHE A 100 -10.03 -1.53 6.21
N GLU A 101 -10.84 -2.48 5.75
CA GLU A 101 -10.53 -3.37 4.63
C GLU A 101 -11.12 -2.76 3.34
N THR A 102 -10.38 -2.85 2.24
CA THR A 102 -10.88 -2.49 0.91
C THR A 102 -10.52 -3.55 -0.12
N ARG A 103 -11.17 -3.50 -1.29
CA ARG A 103 -10.92 -4.41 -2.41
C ARG A 103 -10.76 -3.65 -3.69
N GLU A 104 -9.73 -3.98 -4.46
CA GLU A 104 -9.42 -3.30 -5.71
C GLU A 104 -8.92 -4.29 -6.76
N THR A 105 -9.23 -3.98 -8.01
CA THR A 105 -8.70 -4.68 -9.17
C THR A 105 -7.94 -3.69 -10.02
N ASN A 106 -6.65 -3.93 -10.21
CA ASN A 106 -5.81 -3.17 -11.13
C ASN A 106 -5.31 -4.10 -12.25
N VAL A 107 -5.32 -3.62 -13.48
CA VAL A 107 -4.85 -4.40 -14.63
C VAL A 107 -3.76 -3.61 -15.34
N THR A 108 -2.56 -4.18 -15.36
CA THR A 108 -1.38 -3.57 -16.00
C THR A 108 -0.77 -4.53 -17.03
N ASN A 109 0.36 -4.12 -17.64
CA ASN A 109 1.11 -4.94 -18.58
C ASN A 109 0.26 -5.52 -19.73
N ASN A 110 -0.62 -4.69 -20.29
CA ASN A 110 -1.55 -5.05 -21.38
C ASN A 110 -2.45 -6.26 -21.04
N GLY A 111 -2.92 -6.35 -19.79
CA GLY A 111 -3.82 -7.43 -19.34
C GLY A 111 -3.12 -8.68 -18.85
N ARG A 112 -1.78 -8.66 -18.71
CA ARG A 112 -0.99 -9.82 -18.24
C ARG A 112 -0.72 -9.81 -16.74
N PHE A 113 -0.98 -8.69 -16.09
CA PHE A 113 -0.84 -8.52 -14.65
C PHE A 113 -2.18 -8.04 -14.12
N ILE A 114 -2.90 -8.95 -13.46
CA ILE A 114 -4.23 -8.73 -12.89
C ILE A 114 -4.05 -8.77 -11.37
N ASP A 115 -4.20 -7.61 -10.78
CA ASP A 115 -3.91 -7.35 -9.39
C ASP A 115 -5.22 -7.24 -8.62
N ASN A 116 -5.68 -8.37 -8.09
CA ASN A 116 -6.92 -8.49 -7.33
C ASN A 116 -6.59 -8.55 -5.84
N GLU A 117 -6.65 -7.41 -5.17
CA GLU A 117 -6.17 -7.27 -3.80
C GLU A 117 -7.32 -7.03 -2.82
N ILE A 118 -7.27 -7.76 -1.70
CA ILE A 118 -7.97 -7.41 -0.46
C ILE A 118 -6.94 -6.74 0.44
N LYS A 119 -7.16 -5.47 0.77
CA LYS A 119 -6.18 -4.64 1.46
C LYS A 119 -6.64 -4.23 2.82
N ASP A 120 -5.79 -4.49 3.81
CA ASP A 120 -5.94 -3.93 5.15
C ASP A 120 -5.21 -2.59 5.20
N ILE A 121 -5.95 -1.52 5.53
CA ILE A 121 -5.42 -0.15 5.55
C ILE A 121 -5.07 0.24 6.99
N TYR A 122 -3.83 0.66 7.18
CA TYR A 122 -3.29 1.13 8.45
C TYR A 122 -2.91 2.61 8.39
N LEU A 123 -3.02 3.27 9.55
CA LEU A 123 -2.55 4.63 9.76
C LEU A 123 -1.47 4.64 10.85
N LEU A 124 -0.40 5.38 10.57
CA LEU A 124 0.61 5.77 11.55
C LEU A 124 0.55 7.29 11.70
N GLU A 125 0.14 7.78 12.86
CA GLU A 125 0.17 9.21 13.17
C GLU A 125 1.50 9.58 13.79
N GLN A 126 2.40 10.17 13.00
CA GLN A 126 3.75 10.48 13.45
C GLN A 126 4.38 11.62 12.65
N ASP A 127 5.06 12.52 13.36
CA ASP A 127 5.95 13.50 12.75
C ASP A 127 7.29 12.83 12.42
N ILE A 128 7.56 12.64 11.12
CA ILE A 128 8.78 12.02 10.60
C ILE A 128 9.61 13.05 9.85
N ASP A 129 10.91 13.10 10.11
CA ASP A 129 11.85 13.79 9.22
C ASP A 129 12.22 12.85 8.07
N ILE A 130 11.89 13.23 6.84
CA ILE A 130 12.18 12.43 5.65
C ILE A 130 13.68 12.20 5.44
N ASN A 131 14.54 13.03 6.04
CA ASN A 131 16.00 12.87 5.95
C ASN A 131 16.52 11.73 6.84
N ASP A 132 15.74 11.28 7.83
CA ASP A 132 16.08 10.17 8.71
C ASP A 132 15.66 8.81 8.14
N LEU A 133 14.92 8.81 7.02
CA LEU A 133 14.47 7.58 6.37
C LEU A 133 15.60 6.89 5.62
N ASN A 134 15.62 5.56 5.70
CA ASN A 134 16.53 4.72 4.93
C ASN A 134 15.74 3.99 3.83
N LEU A 135 15.61 4.65 2.68
CA LEU A 135 14.81 4.15 1.57
C LEU A 135 15.47 2.95 0.89
N GLN A 136 14.73 1.86 0.71
CA GLN A 136 15.17 0.75 -0.14
C GLN A 136 15.04 1.15 -1.62
N ALA A 137 16.18 1.36 -2.29
CA ALA A 137 16.23 1.92 -3.64
C ALA A 137 15.56 1.04 -4.72
N GLU A 138 15.45 -0.26 -4.48
CA GLU A 138 14.73 -1.21 -5.35
C GLU A 138 13.21 -1.02 -5.30
N GLU A 139 12.69 -0.42 -4.22
CA GLU A 139 11.26 -0.25 -3.95
C GLU A 139 10.83 1.21 -4.09
N VAL A 140 11.65 2.13 -3.57
CA VAL A 140 11.31 3.55 -3.39
C VAL A 140 12.38 4.45 -4.00
N SER A 141 11.96 5.31 -4.92
CA SER A 141 12.85 6.33 -5.52
C SER A 141 13.01 7.56 -4.62
N THR A 142 11.92 8.01 -4.01
CA THR A 142 11.86 9.22 -3.17
C THR A 142 10.55 9.26 -2.40
N VAL A 143 10.46 10.11 -1.38
CA VAL A 143 9.23 10.36 -0.61
C VAL A 143 8.98 11.87 -0.50
N ARG A 144 7.74 12.26 -0.24
CA ARG A 144 7.40 13.63 0.14
C ARG A 144 6.14 13.69 0.97
N PHE A 145 6.00 14.75 1.75
CA PHE A 145 4.72 15.12 2.34
C PHE A 145 3.84 15.88 1.35
N ILE A 146 2.55 15.62 1.41
CA ILE A 146 1.51 16.36 0.70
C ILE A 146 0.32 16.55 1.63
N HIS A 147 -0.21 17.77 1.70
CA HIS A 147 -1.42 18.00 2.49
C HIS A 147 -2.57 17.15 1.93
N PHE A 148 -3.33 16.47 2.79
CA PHE A 148 -4.30 15.46 2.33
C PHE A 148 -5.35 16.03 1.36
N GLN A 149 -5.74 17.30 1.53
CA GLN A 149 -6.68 17.98 0.64
C GLN A 149 -6.10 18.22 -0.76
N ASP A 150 -4.80 18.50 -0.85
CA ASP A 150 -4.14 18.66 -2.15
C ASP A 150 -4.02 17.31 -2.85
N LEU A 151 -3.64 16.26 -2.11
CA LEU A 151 -3.65 14.90 -2.64
C LEU A 151 -5.04 14.50 -3.13
N GLU A 152 -6.08 14.73 -2.33
CA GLU A 152 -7.45 14.44 -2.72
C GLU A 152 -7.84 15.13 -4.02
N LYS A 153 -7.53 16.42 -4.15
CA LYS A 153 -7.78 17.17 -5.38
C LYS A 153 -7.03 16.57 -6.57
N MET A 154 -5.75 16.22 -6.41
CA MET A 154 -4.93 15.63 -7.48
C MET A 154 -5.46 14.25 -7.93
N ILE A 155 -6.04 13.47 -7.01
CA ILE A 155 -6.72 12.20 -7.32
C ILE A 155 -8.04 12.45 -8.07
N GLN A 156 -8.84 13.43 -7.64
CA GLN A 156 -10.09 13.79 -8.31
C GLN A 156 -9.88 14.34 -9.72
N GLU A 157 -8.81 15.09 -9.94
CA GLU A 157 -8.40 15.62 -11.25
C GLU A 157 -7.78 14.54 -12.16
N ASN A 158 -7.59 13.32 -11.65
CA ASN A 158 -7.03 12.18 -12.36
C ASN A 158 -5.70 12.52 -13.07
N SER A 159 -4.79 13.15 -12.33
CA SER A 159 -3.45 13.58 -12.81
C SER A 159 -2.65 12.47 -13.51
N GLY A 160 -2.95 11.19 -13.23
CA GLY A 160 -2.26 10.05 -13.81
C GLY A 160 -0.90 9.76 -13.16
N ASP A 161 -0.47 10.57 -12.19
CA ASP A 161 0.82 10.41 -11.50
C ASP A 161 0.77 9.42 -10.33
N PHE A 162 -0.42 9.02 -9.90
CA PHE A 162 -0.63 8.16 -8.74
C PHE A 162 -1.01 6.73 -9.13
N VAL A 163 -0.78 5.79 -8.21
CA VAL A 163 -1.35 4.44 -8.28
C VAL A 163 -2.86 4.54 -8.04
N PRO A 164 -3.71 3.86 -8.85
CA PRO A 164 -5.16 4.05 -8.81
C PRO A 164 -5.84 3.33 -7.62
N HIS A 165 -5.59 3.80 -6.40
CA HIS A 165 -6.19 3.27 -5.17
C HIS A 165 -7.56 3.89 -4.82
N LYS A 166 -8.50 3.82 -5.76
CA LYS A 166 -9.78 4.54 -5.69
C LYS A 166 -10.52 4.36 -4.36
N ASN A 167 -10.63 3.11 -3.89
CA ASN A 167 -11.39 2.79 -2.68
C ASN A 167 -10.57 3.11 -1.43
N THR A 168 -9.24 2.89 -1.44
CA THR A 168 -8.38 3.34 -0.33
C THR A 168 -8.46 4.85 -0.15
N TYR A 169 -8.26 5.64 -1.20
CA TYR A 169 -8.32 7.10 -1.13
C TYR A 169 -9.65 7.61 -0.57
N ALA A 170 -10.76 7.05 -1.04
CA ALA A 170 -12.09 7.42 -0.56
C ALA A 170 -12.26 7.18 0.95
N GLY A 171 -11.84 6.00 1.44
CA GLY A 171 -11.91 5.67 2.86
C GLY A 171 -10.95 6.49 3.72
N LEU A 172 -9.71 6.67 3.26
CA LEU A 172 -8.67 7.42 3.97
C LEU A 172 -9.07 8.89 4.14
N PHE A 173 -9.48 9.58 3.08
CA PHE A 173 -9.89 10.99 3.18
C PHE A 173 -11.17 11.16 3.99
N ALA A 174 -12.08 10.18 3.96
CA ALA A 174 -13.25 10.19 4.83
C ALA A 174 -12.87 10.06 6.31
N PHE A 175 -11.90 9.19 6.61
CA PHE A 175 -11.37 9.01 7.97
C PHE A 175 -10.69 10.27 8.48
N ILE A 176 -9.72 10.83 7.73
CA ILE A 176 -8.94 12.01 8.14
C ILE A 176 -9.88 13.19 8.44
N ARG A 177 -10.88 13.46 7.61
CA ARG A 177 -11.83 14.56 7.86
C ARG A 177 -12.66 14.43 9.13
N GLN A 178 -12.87 13.21 9.63
CA GLN A 178 -13.65 12.98 10.84
C GLN A 178 -12.80 13.13 12.11
N HIS A 179 -11.47 13.12 11.98
CA HIS A 179 -10.52 13.09 13.09
C HIS A 179 -9.52 14.26 13.08
N ALA A 180 -9.56 15.13 12.07
CA ALA A 180 -8.79 16.37 11.95
C ALA A 180 -9.50 17.61 12.53
#